data_AF-A0A2A2R7L2-F1
#
_entry.id   AF-A0A2A2R7L2-F1
#
_cell.length_a   1.000
_cell.length_b   1.000
_cell.length_c   1.000
_cell.angle_alpha   90.00
_cell.angle_beta   90.00
_cell.angle_gamma   90.00
#
_symmetry.space_group_name_H-M   'P 1'
#
loop_
_entity.id
_entity.type
_entity.pdbx_description
1 polymer ?
#
loop_
_entity_poly.entity_id
_entity_poly.type
_entity_poly.pdbx_seq_one_letter_code
_entity_poly.pdbx_strand_id
1 'polypeptide(L)'
;MANAGGEVGPDVNPFGLGFEAEGRQARILPHPDPALAVIEVEVQSLADVPQDRAQSLAWELLRLNHEARFEHPWAAIIDDDEVLSLTTTVVMASMGRDALGEALLAGVEQAARLAVVTEALLADPAESTTERPTFDQLRV
;
A
#
# COMPACT_ATOMS: atom_id res chain seq x y z
N MET A 1 -17.99 17.14 15.82
CA MET A 1 -16.63 17.02 15.28
C MET A 1 -16.14 15.64 15.68
N ALA A 2 -16.10 14.69 14.73
CA ALA A 2 -15.68 13.33 15.01
C ALA A 2 -14.15 13.27 15.00
N ASN A 3 -13.56 12.88 16.13
CA ASN A 3 -12.13 12.60 16.21
C ASN A 3 -11.85 11.38 15.34
N ALA A 4 -11.10 11.55 14.25
CA ALA A 4 -10.42 10.45 13.56
C ALA A 4 -9.24 10.00 14.44
N GLY A 5 -9.55 9.36 15.57
CA GLY A 5 -8.56 8.81 16.48
C GLY A 5 -8.13 7.45 15.99
N GLY A 6 -6.97 7.37 15.33
CA GLY A 6 -6.29 6.09 15.11
C GLY A 6 -5.88 5.51 16.47
N GLU A 7 -6.22 4.25 16.73
CA GLU A 7 -5.75 3.54 17.90
C GLU A 7 -4.34 3.00 17.62
N VAL A 8 -3.37 3.41 18.43
CA VAL A 8 -2.03 2.81 18.42
C VAL A 8 -2.11 1.53 19.23
N GLY A 9 -2.13 0.38 18.55
CA GLY A 9 -2.09 -0.93 19.19
C GLY A 9 -0.84 -1.08 20.09
N PRO A 10 -0.90 -1.94 21.13
CA PRO A 10 0.15 -2.06 22.15
C PRO A 10 1.47 -2.68 21.65
N ASP A 11 1.54 -3.13 20.40
CA ASP A 11 2.76 -3.69 19.83
C ASP A 11 3.72 -2.58 19.39
N VAL A 12 4.47 -2.04 20.37
CA VAL A 12 5.75 -1.40 20.09
C VAL A 12 6.70 -2.51 19.62
N ASN A 13 6.59 -2.80 18.33
CA ASN A 13 7.41 -3.77 17.64
C ASN A 13 8.83 -3.17 17.49
N PRO A 14 9.93 -3.89 17.82
CA PRO A 14 11.30 -3.41 17.56
C PRO A 14 11.57 -3.06 16.08
N PHE A 15 10.65 -3.39 15.18
CA PHE A 15 10.72 -3.15 13.74
C PHE A 15 9.98 -1.89 13.25
N GLY A 16 9.31 -1.11 14.11
CA GLY A 16 8.65 0.12 13.66
C GLY A 16 7.45 0.58 14.50
N LEU A 17 6.79 1.66 14.05
CA LEU A 17 5.50 2.12 14.59
C LEU A 17 4.38 1.64 13.68
N GLY A 18 3.47 0.82 14.20
CA GLY A 18 2.28 0.33 13.48
C GLY A 18 1.00 0.99 13.96
N PHE A 19 0.05 1.24 13.06
CA PHE A 19 -1.31 1.65 13.39
C PHE A 19 -2.29 1.14 12.33
N GLU A 20 -3.56 1.07 12.72
CA GLU A 20 -4.64 0.66 11.84
C GLU A 20 -5.48 1.88 11.43
N ALA A 21 -5.77 2.00 10.14
CA ALA A 21 -6.67 3.02 9.60
C ALA A 21 -7.49 2.41 8.45
N GLU A 22 -8.80 2.61 8.47
CA GLU A 22 -9.72 2.07 7.45
C GLU A 22 -9.57 0.56 7.20
N GLY A 23 -9.30 -0.21 8.26
CA GLY A 23 -9.06 -1.66 8.20
C GLY A 23 -7.74 -2.07 7.57
N ARG A 24 -6.80 -1.13 7.37
CA ARG A 24 -5.46 -1.37 6.81
C ARG A 24 -4.39 -1.11 7.84
N GLN A 25 -3.38 -1.97 7.84
CA GLN A 25 -2.20 -1.79 8.66
C GLN A 25 -1.19 -0.89 7.95
N ALA A 26 -0.83 0.22 8.60
CA ALA A 26 0.24 1.10 8.17
C ALA A 26 1.40 1.02 9.17
N ARG A 27 2.63 1.02 8.65
CA ARG A 27 3.86 0.79 9.40
C ARG A 27 4.90 1.83 9.01
N ILE A 28 5.64 2.34 9.99
CA ILE A 28 6.85 3.14 9.78
C ILE A 28 8.03 2.28 10.23
N LEU A 29 8.83 1.84 9.26
CA LEU A 29 9.97 0.96 9.43
C LEU A 29 11.28 1.77 9.42
N PRO A 30 12.28 1.40 10.23
CA PRO A 30 13.59 2.02 10.18
C PRO A 30 14.32 1.66 8.88
N HIS A 31 14.97 2.64 8.26
CA HIS A 31 15.84 2.41 7.10
C HIS A 31 17.31 2.27 7.57
N PRO A 32 18.18 1.50 6.86
CA PRO A 32 19.60 1.38 7.21
C PRO A 32 20.35 2.72 7.23
N ASP A 33 19.96 3.64 6.35
CA ASP A 33 20.32 5.06 6.46
C ASP A 33 19.46 5.74 7.54
N PRO A 34 20.05 6.23 8.64
CA PRO A 34 19.32 6.84 9.75
C PRO A 34 18.62 8.16 9.41
N ALA A 35 18.93 8.77 8.25
CA ALA A 35 18.21 9.94 7.77
C ALA A 35 16.84 9.60 7.15
N LEU A 36 16.57 8.32 6.90
CA LEU A 36 15.41 7.84 6.18
C LEU A 36 14.53 6.95 7.06
N ALA A 37 13.26 6.86 6.70
CA ALA A 37 12.34 5.83 7.16
C ALA A 37 11.52 5.32 5.97
N VAL A 38 11.04 4.09 6.09
CA VAL A 38 10.12 3.51 5.11
C VAL A 38 8.73 3.53 5.70
N ILE A 39 7.76 4.03 4.94
CA ILE A 39 6.36 3.88 5.25
C ILE A 39 5.85 2.73 4.39
N GLU A 40 5.13 1.81 5.00
CA GLU A 40 4.50 0.70 4.33
C GLU A 40 3.03 0.62 4.73
N VAL A 41 2.14 0.44 3.77
CA VAL A 41 0.70 0.31 3.98
C VAL A 41 0.21 -0.95 3.30
N GLU A 42 -0.40 -1.85 4.07
CA GLU A 42 -0.98 -3.07 3.56
C GLU A 42 -2.19 -2.77 2.66
N VAL A 43 -2.25 -3.46 1.53
CA VAL A 43 -3.36 -3.40 0.57
C VAL A 43 -4.28 -4.59 0.79
N GLN A 44 -3.73 -5.81 0.70
CA GLN A 44 -4.45 -7.08 0.87
C GLN A 44 -3.47 -8.27 0.96
N SER A 45 -3.90 -9.36 1.59
CA SER A 45 -3.22 -10.66 1.49
C SER A 45 -3.53 -11.34 0.14
N LEU A 46 -2.52 -12.03 -0.40
CA LEU A 46 -2.62 -12.85 -1.61
C LEU A 46 -2.49 -14.36 -1.31
N ALA A 47 -2.45 -14.76 -0.04
CA ALA A 47 -2.18 -16.14 0.37
C ALA A 47 -3.16 -17.18 -0.21
N ASP A 48 -4.40 -16.78 -0.44
CA ASP A 48 -5.45 -17.63 -1.01
C ASP A 48 -5.62 -17.45 -2.54
N VAL A 49 -4.79 -16.62 -3.16
CA VAL A 49 -4.88 -16.31 -4.60
C VAL A 49 -4.15 -17.38 -5.40
N PRO A 50 -4.77 -17.95 -6.46
CA PRO A 50 -4.08 -18.88 -7.35
C PRO A 50 -2.78 -18.28 -7.91
N GLN A 51 -1.70 -19.07 -7.88
CA GLN A 51 -0.35 -18.63 -8.18
C GLN A 51 -0.22 -17.95 -9.56
N ASP A 52 -0.95 -18.43 -10.57
CA ASP A 52 -0.97 -17.85 -11.92
C ASP A 52 -1.59 -16.45 -11.95
N ARG A 53 -2.61 -16.21 -11.14
CA ARG A 53 -3.24 -14.89 -10.98
C ARG A 53 -2.32 -13.94 -10.19
N ALA A 54 -1.71 -14.43 -9.11
CA ALA A 54 -0.74 -13.65 -8.34
C ALA A 54 0.45 -13.22 -9.21
N GLN A 55 0.98 -14.11 -10.05
CA GLN A 55 2.04 -13.78 -11.01
C GLN A 55 1.59 -12.77 -12.06
N SER A 56 0.37 -12.91 -12.58
CA SER A 56 -0.19 -11.95 -13.54
C SER A 56 -0.33 -10.56 -12.90
N LEU A 57 -0.82 -10.50 -11.65
CA LEU A 57 -0.91 -9.27 -10.89
C LEU A 57 0.47 -8.65 -10.66
N ALA A 58 1.47 -9.45 -10.26
CA ALA A 58 2.83 -8.97 -10.06
C ALA A 58 3.40 -8.28 -11.31
N TRP A 59 3.13 -8.82 -12.50
CA TRP A 59 3.53 -8.19 -13.76
C TRP A 59 2.87 -6.84 -14.01
N GLU A 60 1.57 -6.70 -13.70
CA GLU A 60 0.88 -5.43 -13.84
C GLU A 60 1.34 -4.40 -12.79
N LEU A 61 1.62 -4.81 -11.55
CA LEU A 61 2.19 -3.95 -10.53
C LEU A 61 3.59 -3.43 -10.91
N LEU A 62 4.42 -4.25 -11.55
CA LEU A 62 5.70 -3.81 -12.10
C LEU A 62 5.54 -2.72 -13.16
N ARG A 63 4.53 -2.83 -14.03
CA ARG A 63 4.21 -1.79 -15.02
C ARG A 63 3.70 -0.53 -14.36
N LEU A 64 2.78 -0.65 -13.40
CA LEU A 64 2.29 0.47 -12.61
C LEU A 64 3.45 1.23 -11.97
N ASN A 65 4.33 0.52 -11.26
CA ASN A 65 5.50 1.12 -10.62
C ASN A 65 6.40 1.82 -11.64
N HIS A 66 6.61 1.20 -12.80
CA HIS A 66 7.39 1.83 -13.86
C HIS A 66 6.74 3.15 -14.29
N GLU A 67 5.47 3.16 -14.62
CA GLU A 67 4.78 4.36 -15.11
C GLU A 67 4.68 5.46 -14.04
N ALA A 68 4.34 5.09 -12.81
CA ALA A 68 4.11 6.01 -11.70
C ALA A 68 5.40 6.59 -11.09
N ARG A 69 6.59 6.05 -11.39
CA ARG A 69 7.86 6.38 -10.71
C ARG A 69 8.24 7.86 -10.66
N PHE A 70 7.68 8.68 -11.53
CA PHE A 70 7.97 10.13 -11.60
C PHE A 70 6.85 10.99 -11.02
N GLU A 71 5.65 10.44 -10.88
CA GLU A 71 4.44 11.18 -10.54
C GLU A 71 3.95 10.84 -9.12
N HIS A 72 4.20 9.62 -8.67
CA HIS A 72 3.80 9.13 -7.35
C HIS A 72 5.00 8.56 -6.58
N PRO A 73 5.17 8.93 -5.30
CA PRO A 73 6.31 8.49 -4.49
C PRO A 73 6.15 7.07 -3.94
N TRP A 74 5.06 6.38 -4.29
CA TRP A 74 4.71 5.07 -3.77
C TRP A 74 4.99 3.98 -4.79
N ALA A 75 5.49 2.85 -4.32
CA ALA A 75 5.67 1.64 -5.10
C ALA A 75 4.83 0.51 -4.51
N ALA A 76 4.17 -0.26 -5.36
CA ALA A 76 3.53 -1.52 -4.96
C ALA A 76 4.58 -2.63 -4.86
N ILE A 77 4.51 -3.41 -3.78
CA ILE A 77 5.39 -4.55 -3.53
C ILE A 77 4.55 -5.75 -3.10
N ILE A 78 5.04 -6.95 -3.40
CA ILE A 78 4.55 -8.20 -2.80
C ILE A 78 5.72 -8.75 -2.00
N ASP A 79 5.52 -8.97 -0.71
CA ASP A 79 6.55 -9.51 0.17
C ASP A 79 6.57 -11.05 0.20
N ASP A 80 7.49 -11.61 0.99
CA ASP A 80 7.67 -13.06 1.11
C ASP A 80 6.49 -13.75 1.83
N ASP A 81 5.66 -12.99 2.55
CA ASP A 81 4.44 -13.47 3.22
C ASP A 81 3.20 -13.35 2.31
N GLU A 82 3.41 -13.10 1.02
CA GLU A 82 2.36 -12.93 0.00
C GLU A 82 1.40 -11.78 0.32
N VAL A 83 1.90 -10.71 0.94
CA VAL A 83 1.12 -9.49 1.21
C VAL A 83 1.44 -8.44 0.16
N LEU A 84 0.40 -7.91 -0.48
CA LEU A 84 0.51 -6.73 -1.32
C LEU A 84 0.52 -5.49 -0.43
N SER A 85 1.57 -4.68 -0.54
CA SER A 85 1.73 -3.41 0.17
C SER A 85 2.09 -2.27 -0.76
N LEU A 86 1.78 -1.04 -0.36
CA LEU A 86 2.38 0.17 -0.91
C LEU A 86 3.52 0.62 0.01
N THR A 87 4.65 1.00 -0.57
CA THR A 87 5.81 1.50 0.16
C THR A 87 6.31 2.83 -0.37
N THR A 88 6.77 3.70 0.53
CA THR A 88 7.50 4.92 0.19
C THR A 88 8.63 5.17 1.17
N THR A 89 9.67 5.88 0.74
CA THR A 89 10.80 6.27 1.61
C THR A 89 10.74 7.76 1.88
N VAL A 90 10.86 8.13 3.15
CA VAL A 90 10.76 9.52 3.60
C VAL A 90 12.04 9.97 4.28
N VAL A 91 12.40 11.25 4.11
CA VAL A 91 13.54 11.87 4.79
C VAL A 91 13.08 12.42 6.14
N MET A 92 13.56 11.82 7.22
CA MET A 92 13.11 12.13 8.59
C MET A 92 13.47 13.55 9.02
N ALA A 93 14.60 14.10 8.56
CA ALA A 93 15.02 15.45 8.91
C ALA A 93 14.05 16.55 8.44
N SER A 94 13.32 16.30 7.34
CA SER A 94 12.31 17.20 6.80
C SER A 94 10.88 16.83 7.20
N MET A 95 10.69 15.69 7.86
CA MET A 95 9.36 15.15 8.15
C MET A 95 8.86 15.59 9.52
N GLY A 96 8.15 16.72 9.54
CA GLY A 96 7.38 17.14 10.71
C GLY A 96 6.19 16.20 10.96
N ARG A 97 5.56 16.32 12.14
CA ARG A 97 4.40 15.51 12.53
C ARG A 97 3.26 15.57 11.52
N ASP A 98 2.92 16.77 11.06
CA ASP A 98 1.79 16.98 10.15
C ASP A 98 2.07 16.38 8.77
N ALA A 99 3.28 16.61 8.23
CA ALA A 99 3.72 16.03 6.96
C ALA A 99 3.77 14.48 7.01
N LEU A 100 4.18 13.91 8.14
CA LEU A 100 4.11 12.46 8.35
C LEU A 100 2.65 11.98 8.35
N GLY A 101 1.76 12.69 9.04
CA GLY A 101 0.33 12.37 9.05
C GLY A 101 -0.30 12.42 7.66
N GLU A 102 0.02 13.43 6.86
CA GLU A 102 -0.42 13.56 5.47
C GLU A 102 0.12 12.43 4.59
N ALA A 103 1.41 12.08 4.73
CA ALA A 103 2.00 10.97 3.99
C ALA A 103 1.29 9.65 4.32
N LEU A 104 1.03 9.38 5.61
CA LEU A 104 0.33 8.17 6.05
C LEU A 104 -1.10 8.10 5.53
N LEU A 105 -1.85 9.20 5.61
CA LEU A 105 -3.21 9.27 5.08
C LEU A 105 -3.22 9.04 3.56
N ALA A 106 -2.32 9.68 2.82
CA ALA A 106 -2.18 9.48 1.38
C ALA A 106 -1.87 8.01 1.05
N GLY A 107 -1.01 7.35 1.84
CA GLY A 107 -0.72 5.93 1.69
C GLY A 107 -1.95 5.04 1.89
N VAL A 108 -2.73 5.29 2.94
CA VAL A 108 -3.97 4.56 3.23
C VAL A 108 -4.99 4.74 2.10
N GLU A 109 -5.21 5.97 1.63
CA GLU A 109 -6.12 6.26 0.53
C GLU A 109 -5.69 5.56 -0.76
N GLN A 110 -4.39 5.56 -1.08
CA GLN A 110 -3.87 4.88 -2.26
C GLN A 110 -3.97 3.36 -2.13
N ALA A 111 -3.71 2.80 -0.95
CA ALA A 111 -3.85 1.38 -0.69
C ALA A 111 -5.31 0.94 -0.84
N ALA A 112 -6.26 1.75 -0.39
CA ALA A 112 -7.69 1.49 -0.58
C ALA A 112 -8.09 1.47 -2.06
N ARG A 113 -7.60 2.43 -2.86
CA ARG A 113 -7.87 2.46 -4.31
C ARG A 113 -7.23 1.27 -5.03
N LEU A 114 -5.99 0.94 -4.66
CA LEU A 114 -5.28 -0.19 -5.26
C LEU A 114 -5.99 -1.51 -4.95
N ALA A 115 -6.49 -1.70 -3.72
CA ALA A 115 -7.24 -2.89 -3.33
C ALA A 115 -8.46 -3.13 -4.24
N VAL A 116 -9.25 -2.09 -4.53
CA VAL A 116 -10.41 -2.19 -5.44
C VAL A 116 -9.99 -2.67 -6.83
N VAL A 117 -8.88 -2.14 -7.36
CA VAL A 117 -8.38 -2.53 -8.68
C VAL A 117 -7.83 -3.96 -8.67
N THR A 118 -7.06 -4.33 -7.64
CA THR A 118 -6.48 -5.67 -7.54
C THR A 118 -7.54 -6.73 -7.31
N GLU A 119 -8.54 -6.49 -6.47
CA GLU A 119 -9.69 -7.37 -6.30
C GLU A 119 -10.38 -7.68 -7.64
N ALA A 120 -10.64 -6.64 -8.44
CA ALA A 120 -11.29 -6.82 -9.74
C ALA A 120 -10.41 -7.55 -10.77
N LEU A 121 -9.08 -7.37 -10.71
CA LEU A 121 -8.15 -8.10 -11.57
C LEU A 121 -7.99 -9.57 -11.16
N LEU A 122 -8.09 -9.86 -9.87
CA LEU A 122 -8.02 -11.21 -9.31
C LEU A 122 -9.34 -11.96 -9.38
N ALA A 123 -10.47 -11.26 -9.56
CA ALA A 123 -11.79 -11.84 -9.72
C ALA A 123 -11.82 -12.85 -10.87
N ASP A 124 -12.59 -13.92 -10.69
CA ASP A 124 -12.71 -14.95 -11.72
C ASP A 124 -13.38 -14.38 -12.98
N PRO A 125 -12.75 -14.47 -14.16
CA PRO A 125 -13.40 -14.07 -15.41
C PRO A 125 -14.71 -14.82 -15.68
N ALA A 126 -14.94 -16.01 -15.10
CA ALA A 126 -16.21 -16.72 -15.18
C ALA A 126 -17.32 -16.12 -14.30
N GLU A 127 -16.98 -15.35 -13.27
CA GLU A 127 -17.93 -14.71 -12.35
C GLU A 127 -18.11 -13.20 -12.64
N SER A 128 -17.26 -12.62 -13.47
CA SER A 128 -17.29 -11.19 -13.81
C SER A 128 -18.26 -10.91 -14.97
N THR A 129 -19.39 -10.27 -14.66
CA THR A 129 -20.36 -9.75 -15.67
C THR A 129 -20.11 -8.27 -16.03
N THR A 130 -19.05 -7.68 -15.51
CA THR A 130 -18.73 -6.25 -15.61
C THR A 130 -17.37 -6.02 -16.27
N GLU A 131 -17.25 -4.94 -17.04
CA GLU A 131 -16.01 -4.51 -17.69
C GLU A 131 -14.85 -4.49 -16.68
N ARG A 132 -13.73 -5.14 -17.04
CA ARG A 132 -12.53 -5.17 -16.18
C ARG A 132 -11.97 -3.74 -16.02
N PRO A 133 -11.75 -3.26 -14.79
CA PRO A 133 -11.06 -2.01 -14.59
C PRO A 133 -9.60 -2.14 -15.05
N THR A 134 -9.06 -1.06 -15.60
CA THR A 134 -7.66 -0.95 -16.01
C THR A 134 -6.92 0.04 -15.11
N PHE A 135 -5.61 -0.14 -14.97
CA PHE A 135 -4.75 0.76 -14.19
C PHE A 135 -4.79 2.24 -14.63
N ASP A 136 -5.26 2.52 -15.85
CA ASP A 136 -5.52 3.88 -16.32
C ASP A 136 -6.50 4.66 -15.42
N GLN A 137 -7.34 3.97 -14.65
CA GLN A 137 -8.30 4.59 -13.72
C GLN A 137 -7.66 5.11 -12.42
N LEU A 138 -6.39 4.78 -12.16
CA LEU A 138 -5.63 5.26 -11.01
C LEU A 138 -4.83 6.53 -11.28
N ARG A 139 -4.81 7.01 -12.53
CA ARG A 139 -4.12 8.26 -12.94
C ARG A 139 -4.99 9.48 -12.61
N VAL A 140 -4.87 10.03 -11.40
CA VAL A 140 -5.39 11.36 -11.03
C VAL A 140 -4.29 12.18 -10.37
#